data_AF-K1X8P9-F1
#
_entry.id   AF-K1X8P9-F1
#
_cell.length_a   1.000
_cell.length_b   1.000
_cell.length_c   1.000
_cell.angle_alpha   90.00
_cell.angle_beta   90.00
_cell.angle_gamma   90.00
#
_symmetry.space_group_name_H-M   'P 1'
#
loop_
_entity.id
_entity.type
_entity.pdbx_description
1 polymer ?
#
loop_
_entity_poly.entity_id
_entity_poly.type
_entity_poly.pdbx_seq_one_letter_code
_entity_poly.pdbx_strand_id
1 'polypeptide(L)'
;MAMNQISLISRLQQFSSHTYGPLFFAGLRFWQLDETGFWGHNAIVRMEPFIKYCALPKLSGGPPFGGEILSHDFVEAALMRRAGWGVWLAYELEDSYEELPPNLLEELSRDKRWCQGNIQHLRLMFWKGISFGHRILFLQGNLFYFSSLMWFMLLVLMTVNAIVIYFQKHQYFLTEWSLFPTWVVEHRSLSIQLLVVTAIFLFSPKILSVVLIGSSKERAKKFGGVMRLTVSVIFETIFSTILAPLRMVFHSWYCILNLTGRKLTWGSQARLHKKTSFNEAFRAHFLWSILALVWGIIAYAVSKSLFWWLSMIVGPLIFGIPLSMVFSYPRLGKFFRKLGLFLVPPEQAPSKVVKRYQSLLSKD
;
A
#
# COMPACT_ATOMS: atom_id res chain seq x y z
N MET A 1 9.11 10.67 -9.90
CA MET A 1 9.43 9.27 -9.56
C MET A 1 10.43 9.20 -8.43
N ALA A 2 10.39 8.13 -7.64
CA ALA A 2 11.25 7.95 -6.47
C ALA A 2 12.75 7.93 -6.80
N MET A 3 13.59 8.57 -5.98
CA MET A 3 15.04 8.50 -6.08
C MET A 3 15.74 8.56 -4.72
N ASN A 4 17.07 8.41 -4.73
CA ASN A 4 17.95 8.56 -3.57
C ASN A 4 17.70 7.56 -2.41
N GLN A 5 17.22 6.35 -2.72
CA GLN A 5 16.89 5.35 -1.72
C GLN A 5 18.02 4.36 -1.42
N ILE A 6 18.29 4.14 -0.12
CA ILE A 6 19.44 3.35 0.35
C ILE A 6 19.04 2.17 1.25
N SER A 7 17.99 2.29 2.07
CA SER A 7 17.51 1.15 2.89
C SER A 7 16.88 0.09 2.01
N LEU A 8 16.78 -1.15 2.51
CA LEU A 8 16.18 -2.23 1.73
C LEU A 8 14.73 -1.89 1.36
N ILE A 9 13.91 -1.49 2.33
CA ILE A 9 12.50 -1.15 2.07
C ILE A 9 12.33 0.02 1.09
N SER A 10 13.10 1.09 1.25
CA SER A 10 12.91 2.25 0.40
C SER A 10 13.46 2.02 -1.01
N ARG A 11 14.48 1.16 -1.18
CA ARG A 11 14.91 0.67 -2.50
C ARG A 11 13.85 -0.20 -3.17
N LEU A 12 13.16 -1.06 -2.41
CA LEU A 12 12.07 -1.87 -2.94
C LEU A 12 10.94 -0.96 -3.46
N GLN A 13 10.54 0.03 -2.66
CA GLN A 13 9.53 1.00 -3.10
C GLN A 13 10.01 1.84 -4.29
N GLN A 14 11.28 2.26 -4.32
CA GLN A 14 11.87 2.96 -5.46
C GLN A 14 11.80 2.11 -6.72
N PHE A 15 12.24 0.85 -6.63
CA PHE A 15 12.18 -0.10 -7.73
C PHE A 15 10.75 -0.34 -8.21
N SER A 16 9.80 -0.58 -7.30
CA SER A 16 8.38 -0.75 -7.62
C SER A 16 7.79 0.49 -8.29
N SER A 17 8.15 1.69 -7.84
CA SER A 17 7.68 2.95 -8.43
C SER A 17 8.14 3.11 -9.89
N HIS A 18 9.39 2.75 -10.20
CA HIS A 18 9.93 2.80 -11.57
C HIS A 18 9.46 1.65 -12.45
N THR A 19 9.20 0.48 -11.87
CA THR A 19 8.83 -0.73 -12.62
C THR A 19 7.34 -0.76 -12.93
N TYR A 20 6.49 -0.53 -11.93
CA TYR A 20 5.04 -0.68 -12.04
C TYR A 20 4.31 0.66 -12.21
N GLY A 21 4.91 1.75 -11.75
CA GLY A 21 4.32 3.09 -11.78
C GLY A 21 3.91 3.56 -13.18
N PRO A 22 4.79 3.51 -14.20
CA PRO A 22 4.44 3.96 -15.55
C PRO A 22 3.22 3.24 -16.14
N LEU A 23 3.13 1.92 -15.96
CA LEU A 23 1.98 1.14 -16.42
C LEU A 23 0.71 1.54 -15.66
N PHE A 24 0.80 1.66 -14.34
CA PHE A 24 -0.31 2.09 -13.49
C PHE A 24 -0.83 3.48 -13.87
N PHE A 25 0.07 4.46 -14.03
CA PHE A 25 -0.30 5.83 -14.37
C PHE A 25 -0.82 5.98 -15.80
N ALA A 26 -0.30 5.19 -16.76
CA ALA A 26 -0.85 5.13 -18.11
C ALA A 26 -2.31 4.62 -18.10
N GLY A 27 -2.57 3.55 -17.34
CA GLY A 27 -3.93 3.03 -17.15
C GLY A 27 -4.83 4.03 -16.43
N LEU A 28 -4.33 4.69 -15.39
CA LEU A 28 -5.09 5.71 -14.65
C LEU A 28 -5.48 6.87 -15.56
N ARG A 29 -4.54 7.42 -16.35
CA ARG A 29 -4.83 8.49 -17.31
C ARG A 29 -5.84 8.04 -18.37
N PHE A 30 -5.75 6.81 -18.86
CA PHE A 30 -6.69 6.29 -19.86
C PHE A 30 -8.13 6.25 -19.34
N TRP A 31 -8.34 5.81 -18.10
CA TRP A 31 -9.68 5.68 -17.51
C TRP A 31 -10.23 6.98 -16.93
N GLN A 32 -9.39 7.83 -16.33
CA GLN A 32 -9.84 9.03 -15.62
C GLN A 32 -9.77 10.31 -16.46
N LEU A 33 -9.02 10.32 -17.58
CA LEU A 33 -8.91 11.46 -18.49
C LEU A 33 -8.59 12.79 -17.76
N ASP A 34 -9.51 13.75 -17.82
CA ASP A 34 -9.39 15.08 -17.20
C ASP A 34 -9.95 15.13 -15.76
N GLU A 35 -10.34 13.98 -15.21
CA GLU A 35 -10.87 13.82 -13.86
C GLU A 35 -9.88 13.12 -12.91
N THR A 36 -8.58 13.32 -13.13
CA THR A 36 -7.51 12.77 -12.29
C THR A 36 -7.21 13.65 -11.08
N GLY A 37 -6.56 13.09 -10.05
CA GLY A 37 -6.00 13.86 -8.94
C GLY A 37 -4.56 14.31 -9.16
N PHE A 38 -4.07 15.16 -8.26
CA PHE A 38 -2.63 15.39 -8.07
C PHE A 38 -2.26 15.13 -6.61
N TRP A 39 -0.97 14.87 -6.33
CA TRP A 39 -0.48 14.44 -5.01
C TRP A 39 0.31 15.55 -4.30
N GLY A 40 -0.20 16.78 -4.32
CA GLY A 40 0.36 17.94 -3.60
C GLY A 40 1.73 18.46 -4.07
N HIS A 41 2.45 17.72 -4.92
CA HIS A 41 3.75 18.10 -5.47
C HIS A 41 3.85 17.67 -6.94
N ASN A 42 4.91 18.13 -7.63
CA ASN A 42 5.12 17.87 -9.06
C ASN A 42 3.90 18.24 -9.93
N ALA A 43 3.21 19.31 -9.55
CA ALA A 43 1.98 19.78 -10.19
C ALA A 43 2.20 21.17 -10.79
N ILE A 44 1.62 21.43 -11.95
CA ILE A 44 1.55 22.74 -12.58
C ILE A 44 0.09 23.19 -12.50
N VAL A 45 -0.15 24.31 -11.82
CA VAL A 45 -1.49 24.79 -11.50
C VAL A 45 -1.73 26.15 -12.13
N ARG A 46 -2.92 26.36 -12.69
CA ARG A 46 -3.36 27.68 -13.15
C ARG A 46 -3.81 28.51 -11.96
N MET A 47 -3.05 29.55 -11.64
CA MET A 47 -3.24 30.35 -10.42
C MET A 47 -4.62 31.00 -10.32
N GLU A 48 -5.08 31.67 -11.38
CA GLU A 48 -6.36 32.40 -11.36
C GLU A 48 -7.57 31.50 -10.99
N PRO A 49 -7.85 30.40 -11.70
CA PRO A 49 -8.95 29.52 -11.32
C PRO A 49 -8.70 28.81 -9.98
N PHE A 50 -7.46 28.46 -9.66
CA PHE A 50 -7.16 27.80 -8.40
C PHE A 50 -7.50 28.69 -7.19
N ILE A 51 -7.05 29.96 -7.20
CA ILE A 51 -7.37 30.94 -6.16
C ILE A 51 -8.89 31.15 -6.06
N LYS A 52 -9.58 31.21 -7.20
CA LYS A 52 -11.01 31.50 -7.24
C LYS A 52 -11.89 30.35 -6.73
N TYR A 53 -11.52 29.09 -6.99
CA TYR A 53 -12.41 27.94 -6.80
C TYR A 53 -11.93 26.92 -5.75
N CYS A 54 -10.65 26.94 -5.38
CA CYS A 54 -10.04 25.90 -4.53
C CYS A 54 -9.83 26.33 -3.09
N ALA A 55 -10.40 27.46 -2.64
CA ALA A 55 -10.41 27.83 -1.23
C ALA A 55 -11.17 26.78 -0.41
N LEU A 56 -10.49 26.16 0.55
CA LEU A 56 -11.04 25.04 1.31
C LEU A 56 -11.69 25.51 2.61
N PRO A 57 -12.97 25.15 2.86
CA PRO A 57 -13.63 25.48 4.10
C PRO A 57 -13.21 24.52 5.21
N LYS A 58 -13.32 24.97 6.46
CA LYS A 58 -13.31 24.09 7.62
C LYS A 58 -14.64 23.33 7.70
N LEU A 59 -14.59 22.01 7.73
CA LEU A 59 -15.77 21.16 7.80
C LEU A 59 -16.37 21.19 9.22
N SER A 60 -17.69 21.26 9.31
CA SER A 60 -18.42 21.18 10.59
C SER A 60 -18.26 19.81 11.25
N GLY A 61 -18.34 19.78 12.58
CA GLY A 61 -18.24 18.56 13.39
C GLY A 61 -16.81 18.18 13.81
N GLY A 62 -16.68 17.04 14.49
CA GLY A 62 -15.40 16.47 14.91
C GLY A 62 -14.80 15.46 13.92
N PRO A 63 -13.56 15.00 14.15
CA PRO A 63 -12.98 13.90 13.38
C PRO A 63 -13.86 12.62 13.40
N PRO A 64 -13.84 11.79 12.34
CA PRO A 64 -12.98 11.89 11.16
C PRO A 64 -13.56 12.77 10.02
N PHE A 65 -14.84 13.16 10.09
CA PHE A 65 -15.54 13.83 8.98
C PHE A 65 -15.57 15.37 9.05
N GLY A 66 -15.14 15.94 10.18
CA GLY A 66 -15.06 17.39 10.42
C GLY A 66 -13.63 17.91 10.56
N GLY A 67 -13.47 19.22 10.71
CA GLY A 67 -12.18 19.90 10.85
C GLY A 67 -11.58 20.40 9.53
N GLU A 68 -10.29 20.71 9.56
CA GLU A 68 -9.56 21.11 8.35
C GLU A 68 -9.51 19.96 7.34
N ILE A 69 -9.56 20.29 6.05
CA ILE A 69 -9.50 19.28 4.98
C ILE A 69 -8.06 18.74 4.88
N LEU A 70 -7.90 17.46 5.16
CA LEU A 70 -6.65 16.73 4.99
C LEU A 70 -6.58 16.15 3.58
N SER A 71 -5.36 15.91 3.08
CA SER A 71 -5.15 15.49 1.69
C SER A 71 -5.94 16.39 0.73
N HIS A 72 -5.72 17.70 0.89
CA HIS A 72 -6.42 18.76 0.20
C HIS A 72 -6.23 18.71 -1.32
N ASP A 73 -5.08 18.22 -1.76
CA ASP A 73 -4.71 18.02 -3.15
C ASP A 73 -5.78 17.29 -3.98
N PHE A 74 -6.34 16.19 -3.47
CA PHE A 74 -7.43 15.49 -4.17
C PHE A 74 -8.73 16.31 -4.21
N VAL A 75 -8.99 17.09 -3.17
CA VAL A 75 -10.19 17.93 -3.08
C VAL A 75 -10.07 19.12 -4.03
N GLU A 76 -8.91 19.77 -4.07
CA GLU A 76 -8.60 20.87 -4.98
C GLU A 76 -8.68 20.41 -6.45
N ALA A 77 -8.19 19.21 -6.77
CA ALA A 77 -8.38 18.62 -8.10
C ALA A 77 -9.86 18.49 -8.47
N ALA A 78 -10.68 17.97 -7.55
CA ALA A 78 -12.12 17.83 -7.76
C ALA A 78 -12.83 19.19 -7.87
N LEU A 79 -12.37 20.21 -7.14
CA LEU A 79 -12.88 21.58 -7.21
C LEU A 79 -12.52 22.26 -8.54
N MET A 80 -11.30 22.07 -9.03
CA MET A 80 -10.89 22.51 -10.37
C MET A 80 -11.79 21.88 -11.43
N ARG A 81 -12.02 20.57 -11.36
CA ARG A 81 -12.89 19.88 -12.32
C ARG A 81 -14.33 20.34 -12.25
N ARG A 82 -14.85 20.58 -11.04
CA ARG A 82 -16.17 21.19 -10.82
C ARG A 82 -16.28 22.59 -11.43
N ALA A 83 -15.19 23.36 -11.44
CA ALA A 83 -15.11 24.68 -12.06
C ALA A 83 -14.93 24.64 -13.59
N GLY A 84 -14.94 23.46 -14.22
CA GLY A 84 -14.79 23.30 -15.66
C GLY A 84 -13.34 23.18 -16.15
N TRP A 85 -12.36 23.07 -15.24
CA TRP A 85 -10.95 22.91 -15.59
C TRP A 85 -10.52 21.45 -15.48
N GLY A 86 -10.02 20.89 -16.57
CA GLY A 86 -9.48 19.53 -16.58
C GLY A 86 -8.21 19.39 -15.74
N VAL A 87 -8.10 18.29 -15.00
CA VAL A 87 -6.91 17.90 -14.24
C VAL A 87 -6.31 16.67 -14.90
N TRP A 88 -5.11 16.84 -15.46
CA TRP A 88 -4.44 15.81 -16.27
C TRP A 88 -3.20 15.27 -15.60
N LEU A 89 -3.12 13.94 -15.56
CA LEU A 89 -1.91 13.24 -15.15
C LEU A 89 -0.90 13.17 -16.29
N ALA A 90 0.13 14.02 -16.21
CA ALA A 90 1.22 14.08 -17.18
C ALA A 90 2.34 13.06 -16.84
N TYR A 91 2.01 11.77 -16.83
CA TYR A 91 2.93 10.69 -16.42
C TYR A 91 4.16 10.51 -17.35
N GLU A 92 4.09 11.04 -18.57
CA GLU A 92 5.16 11.00 -19.56
C GLU A 92 6.26 12.04 -19.29
N LEU A 93 6.00 13.02 -18.42
CA LEU A 93 7.00 14.02 -18.05
C LEU A 93 8.12 13.35 -17.24
N GLU A 94 9.32 13.39 -17.80
CA GLU A 94 10.54 12.96 -17.13
C GLU A 94 11.02 14.03 -16.14
N ASP A 95 12.11 13.74 -15.43
CA ASP A 95 12.79 14.67 -14.51
C ASP A 95 11.98 15.23 -13.33
N SER A 96 10.85 14.61 -13.01
CA SER A 96 10.18 14.76 -11.72
C SER A 96 10.73 13.75 -10.72
N TYR A 97 11.22 14.21 -9.56
CA TYR A 97 11.85 13.35 -8.55
C TYR A 97 11.28 13.57 -7.15
N GLU A 98 11.24 12.51 -6.34
CA GLU A 98 10.79 12.56 -4.95
C GLU A 98 11.59 11.55 -4.10
N GLU A 99 11.73 11.83 -2.81
CA GLU A 99 12.29 10.89 -1.84
C GLU A 99 11.17 10.17 -1.08
N LEU A 100 11.35 8.85 -0.92
CA LEU A 100 10.41 7.99 -0.20
C LEU A 100 10.76 7.87 1.28
N PRO A 101 9.81 7.45 2.13
CA PRO A 101 10.07 7.17 3.54
C PRO A 101 11.24 6.19 3.72
N PRO A 102 12.20 6.48 4.61
CA PRO A 102 13.43 5.70 4.72
C PRO A 102 13.24 4.34 5.41
N ASN A 103 12.15 4.14 6.16
CA ASN A 103 11.86 2.90 6.88
C ASN A 103 10.35 2.65 7.00
N LEU A 104 9.97 1.46 7.46
CA LEU A 104 8.59 1.02 7.58
C LEU A 104 7.77 1.91 8.54
N LEU A 105 8.35 2.36 9.65
CA LEU A 105 7.60 3.17 10.64
C LEU A 105 7.29 4.57 10.10
N GLU A 106 8.20 5.17 9.34
CA GLU A 106 7.95 6.45 8.66
C GLU A 106 6.91 6.30 7.54
N GLU A 107 6.93 5.19 6.80
CA GLU A 107 5.88 4.84 5.83
C GLU A 107 4.51 4.76 6.52
N LEU A 108 4.41 3.96 7.59
CA LEU A 108 3.17 3.78 8.35
C LEU A 108 2.67 5.07 9.00
N SER A 109 3.58 5.93 9.47
CA SER A 109 3.24 7.25 10.01
C SER A 109 2.66 8.19 8.94
N ARG A 110 3.17 8.12 7.70
CA ARG A 110 2.59 8.82 6.55
C ARG A 110 1.22 8.26 6.21
N ASP A 111 1.09 6.94 6.13
CA ASP A 111 -0.17 6.26 5.81
C ASP A 111 -1.26 6.53 6.86
N LYS A 112 -0.88 6.68 8.12
CA LYS A 112 -1.78 7.10 9.21
C LYS A 112 -2.46 8.43 8.90
N ARG A 113 -1.72 9.42 8.36
CA ARG A 113 -2.26 10.74 7.97
C ARG A 113 -3.14 10.64 6.74
N TRP A 114 -2.68 9.92 5.73
CA TRP A 114 -3.43 9.73 4.49
C TRP A 114 -4.73 8.96 4.72
N CYS A 115 -4.74 7.96 5.60
CA CYS A 115 -5.94 7.22 5.99
C CYS A 115 -7.01 8.16 6.57
N GLN A 116 -6.62 9.08 7.46
CA GLN A 116 -7.55 10.06 8.02
C GLN A 116 -8.15 10.99 6.95
N GLY A 117 -7.31 11.52 6.05
CA GLY A 117 -7.77 12.37 4.95
C GLY A 117 -8.70 11.62 3.99
N ASN A 118 -8.36 10.39 3.62
CA ASN A 118 -9.21 9.58 2.76
C ASN A 118 -10.57 9.31 3.39
N ILE A 119 -10.65 8.94 4.68
CA ILE A 119 -11.94 8.73 5.36
C ILE A 119 -12.76 10.04 5.37
N GLN A 120 -12.13 11.20 5.55
CA GLN A 120 -12.81 12.49 5.45
C GLN A 120 -13.42 12.71 4.05
N HIS A 121 -12.75 12.26 2.99
CA HIS A 121 -13.24 12.40 1.60
C HIS A 121 -14.53 11.62 1.32
N LEU A 122 -14.89 10.61 2.13
CA LEU A 122 -16.20 9.94 2.03
C LEU A 122 -17.38 10.91 2.27
N ARG A 123 -17.17 11.99 3.02
CA ARG A 123 -18.16 13.06 3.14
C ARG A 123 -18.17 13.96 1.90
N LEU A 124 -16.99 14.24 1.35
CA LEU A 124 -16.79 15.20 0.26
C LEU A 124 -17.25 14.65 -1.09
N MET A 125 -17.24 13.34 -1.29
CA MET A 125 -17.73 12.72 -2.53
C MET A 125 -19.22 13.01 -2.81
N PHE A 126 -19.99 13.38 -1.79
CA PHE A 126 -21.41 13.75 -1.90
C PHE A 126 -21.63 15.25 -2.13
N TRP A 127 -20.57 16.06 -2.23
CA TRP A 127 -20.72 17.47 -2.57
C TRP A 127 -21.30 17.65 -3.97
N LYS A 128 -22.18 18.65 -4.10
CA LYS A 128 -22.80 18.99 -5.38
C LYS A 128 -21.73 19.44 -6.39
N GLY A 129 -21.82 18.91 -7.61
CA GLY A 129 -20.94 19.25 -8.73
C GLY A 129 -19.60 18.50 -8.77
N ILE A 130 -19.31 17.61 -7.81
CA ILE A 130 -18.14 16.72 -7.92
C ILE A 130 -18.40 15.69 -9.02
N SER A 131 -17.44 15.56 -9.95
CA SER A 131 -17.54 14.65 -11.10
C SER A 131 -17.50 13.18 -10.68
N PHE A 132 -17.96 12.29 -11.56
CA PHE A 132 -17.99 10.86 -11.27
C PHE A 132 -16.59 10.28 -11.06
N GLY A 133 -15.62 10.65 -11.89
CA GLY A 133 -14.22 10.21 -11.77
C GLY A 133 -13.59 10.60 -10.44
N HIS A 134 -13.84 11.82 -9.94
CA HIS A 134 -13.36 12.23 -8.61
C HIS A 134 -14.04 11.50 -7.46
N ARG A 135 -15.32 11.13 -7.59
CA ARG A 135 -15.98 10.25 -6.59
C ARG A 135 -15.33 8.88 -6.56
N ILE A 136 -15.00 8.31 -7.73
CA ILE A 136 -14.27 7.06 -7.83
C ILE A 136 -12.85 7.21 -7.24
N LEU A 137 -12.17 8.33 -7.48
CA LEU A 137 -10.87 8.63 -6.88
C LEU A 137 -10.92 8.64 -5.34
N PHE A 138 -11.89 9.35 -4.76
CA PHE A 138 -12.10 9.35 -3.30
C PHE A 138 -12.43 7.94 -2.79
N LEU A 139 -13.25 7.18 -3.50
CA LEU A 139 -13.58 5.81 -3.12
C LEU A 139 -12.34 4.88 -3.20
N GLN A 140 -11.53 4.98 -4.25
CA GLN A 140 -10.30 4.20 -4.43
C GLN A 140 -9.30 4.47 -3.30
N GLY A 141 -9.11 5.74 -2.94
CA GLY A 141 -8.25 6.12 -1.82
C GLY A 141 -8.72 5.54 -0.47
N ASN A 142 -10.03 5.44 -0.26
CA ASN A 142 -10.61 4.75 0.89
C ASN A 142 -10.43 3.22 0.81
N LEU A 143 -10.72 2.63 -0.35
CA LEU A 143 -10.60 1.18 -0.57
C LEU A 143 -9.16 0.69 -0.36
N PHE A 144 -8.14 1.50 -0.61
CA PHE A 144 -6.76 1.14 -0.30
C PHE A 144 -6.57 0.74 1.18
N TYR A 145 -7.14 1.50 2.11
CA TYR A 145 -7.06 1.22 3.55
C TYR A 145 -8.14 0.23 4.01
N PHE A 146 -9.39 0.38 3.56
CA PHE A 146 -10.47 -0.52 3.93
C PHE A 146 -10.26 -1.95 3.44
N SER A 147 -9.60 -2.16 2.30
CA SER A 147 -9.26 -3.51 1.83
C SER A 147 -8.35 -4.24 2.83
N SER A 148 -7.44 -3.52 3.49
CA SER A 148 -6.61 -4.10 4.56
C SER A 148 -7.46 -4.52 5.76
N LEU A 149 -8.43 -3.69 6.16
CA LEU A 149 -9.38 -4.02 7.23
C LEU A 149 -10.27 -5.21 6.87
N MET A 150 -10.80 -5.24 5.65
CA MET A 150 -11.62 -6.35 5.16
C MET A 150 -10.82 -7.66 5.11
N TRP A 151 -9.56 -7.61 4.68
CA TRP A 151 -8.68 -8.77 4.68
C TRP A 151 -8.41 -9.27 6.11
N PHE A 152 -8.11 -8.36 7.04
CA PHE A 152 -7.93 -8.73 8.46
C PHE A 152 -9.20 -9.36 9.04
N MET A 153 -10.37 -8.76 8.81
CA MET A 153 -11.66 -9.28 9.25
C MET A 153 -11.96 -10.65 8.65
N LEU A 154 -11.66 -10.86 7.37
CA LEU A 154 -11.79 -12.17 6.72
C LEU A 154 -10.97 -13.24 7.45
N LEU A 155 -9.70 -12.97 7.77
CA LEU A 155 -8.84 -13.91 8.49
C LEU A 155 -9.36 -14.21 9.90
N VAL A 156 -9.86 -13.19 10.62
CA VAL A 156 -10.49 -13.36 11.93
C VAL A 156 -11.74 -14.23 11.82
N LEU A 157 -12.64 -13.94 10.88
CA LEU A 157 -13.86 -14.71 10.66
C LEU A 157 -13.57 -16.16 10.25
N MET A 158 -12.55 -16.39 9.43
CA MET A 158 -12.08 -17.74 9.09
C MET A 158 -11.60 -18.50 10.33
N THR A 159 -10.91 -17.82 11.25
CA THR A 159 -10.44 -18.42 12.51
C THR A 159 -11.62 -18.70 13.45
N VAL A 160 -12.56 -17.76 13.59
CA VAL A 160 -13.78 -17.93 14.38
C VAL A 160 -14.60 -19.10 13.85
N ASN A 161 -14.78 -19.20 12.53
CA ASN A 161 -15.47 -20.32 11.91
C ASN A 161 -14.79 -21.66 12.23
N ALA A 162 -13.46 -21.72 12.18
CA ALA A 162 -12.72 -22.93 12.56
C ALA A 162 -12.92 -23.28 14.04
N ILE A 163 -12.92 -22.28 14.94
CA ILE A 163 -13.19 -22.49 16.37
C ILE A 163 -14.60 -23.04 16.58
N VAL A 164 -15.60 -22.45 15.92
CA VAL A 164 -17.00 -22.92 16.00
C VAL A 164 -17.09 -24.37 15.54
N ILE A 165 -16.48 -24.72 14.40
CA ILE A 165 -16.43 -26.10 13.88
C ILE A 165 -15.74 -27.06 14.85
N TYR A 166 -14.67 -26.62 15.54
CA TYR A 166 -13.96 -27.46 16.50
C TYR A 166 -14.82 -27.82 17.72
N PHE A 167 -15.61 -26.86 18.22
CA PHE A 167 -16.48 -27.08 19.39
C PHE A 167 -17.84 -27.68 19.02
N GLN A 168 -18.41 -27.31 17.89
CA GLN A 168 -19.63 -27.91 17.36
C GLN A 168 -19.27 -29.21 16.65
N LYS A 169 -19.33 -30.34 17.36
CA LYS A 169 -19.31 -31.66 16.72
C LYS A 169 -20.46 -31.70 15.71
N HIS A 170 -20.14 -31.76 14.41
CA HIS A 170 -21.14 -31.80 13.36
C HIS A 170 -22.18 -32.89 13.64
N GLN A 171 -23.42 -32.49 13.84
CA GLN A 171 -24.54 -33.41 13.93
C GLN A 171 -24.95 -33.78 12.51
N TYR A 172 -24.42 -34.89 12.01
CA TYR A 172 -24.77 -35.42 10.69
C TYR A 172 -26.22 -35.88 10.60
N PHE A 173 -26.88 -36.13 11.74
CA PHE A 173 -28.27 -36.54 11.81
C PHE A 173 -29.01 -35.54 12.70
N LEU A 174 -29.79 -34.65 12.08
CA LEU A 174 -30.59 -33.64 12.78
C LEU A 174 -31.88 -34.21 13.40
N THR A 175 -32.24 -35.44 13.03
CA THR A 175 -33.44 -36.17 13.48
C THR A 175 -33.08 -37.64 13.72
N GLU A 176 -33.67 -38.27 14.74
CA GLU A 176 -33.36 -39.66 15.15
C GLU A 176 -33.59 -40.70 14.04
N TRP A 177 -34.45 -40.40 13.07
CA TRP A 177 -34.86 -41.30 11.98
C TRP A 177 -34.49 -40.77 10.60
N SER A 178 -33.23 -40.35 10.41
CA SER A 178 -32.72 -40.01 9.07
C SER A 178 -31.82 -41.11 8.52
N LEU A 179 -32.16 -41.62 7.33
CA LEU A 179 -31.37 -42.61 6.59
C LEU A 179 -30.11 -42.00 5.94
N PHE A 180 -30.07 -40.68 5.77
CA PHE A 180 -28.98 -39.99 5.09
C PHE A 180 -28.39 -38.88 5.97
N PRO A 181 -27.05 -38.81 6.09
CA PRO A 181 -26.40 -37.74 6.83
C PRO A 181 -26.47 -36.41 6.06
N THR A 182 -26.65 -35.29 6.77
CA THR A 182 -26.42 -33.95 6.25
C THR A 182 -24.93 -33.65 6.24
N TRP A 183 -24.30 -33.84 5.08
CA TRP A 183 -22.89 -33.52 4.88
C TRP A 183 -22.66 -32.01 4.90
N VAL A 184 -21.54 -31.59 5.49
CA VAL A 184 -21.06 -30.22 5.38
C VAL A 184 -20.65 -29.97 3.93
N VAL A 185 -21.34 -29.06 3.25
CA VAL A 185 -21.01 -28.71 1.86
C VAL A 185 -19.85 -27.71 1.87
N GLU A 186 -18.67 -28.17 1.46
CA GLU A 186 -17.53 -27.30 1.19
C GLU A 186 -17.43 -27.00 -0.31
N HIS A 187 -17.55 -25.74 -0.71
CA HIS A 187 -17.39 -25.31 -2.09
C HIS A 187 -15.92 -25.12 -2.48
N ARG A 188 -15.13 -26.20 -2.42
CA ARG A 188 -13.68 -26.17 -2.69
C ARG A 188 -13.32 -25.60 -4.08
N SER A 189 -14.15 -25.86 -5.09
CA SER A 189 -13.97 -25.32 -6.44
C SER A 189 -14.05 -23.80 -6.47
N LEU A 190 -15.04 -23.20 -5.79
CA LEU A 190 -15.19 -21.75 -5.69
C LEU A 190 -14.00 -21.11 -4.97
N SER A 191 -13.50 -21.75 -3.90
CA SER A 191 -12.31 -21.26 -3.19
C SER A 191 -11.06 -21.24 -4.08
N ILE A 192 -10.86 -22.28 -4.90
CA ILE A 192 -9.74 -22.35 -5.85
C ILE A 192 -9.92 -21.31 -6.96
N GLN A 193 -11.13 -21.15 -7.51
CA GLN A 193 -11.41 -20.13 -8.52
C GLN A 193 -11.14 -18.73 -7.99
N LEU A 194 -11.60 -18.42 -6.77
CA LEU A 194 -11.33 -17.16 -6.11
C LEU A 194 -9.82 -16.92 -5.95
N LEU A 195 -9.07 -17.91 -5.48
CA LEU A 195 -7.61 -17.83 -5.34
C LEU A 195 -6.92 -17.56 -6.69
N VAL A 196 -7.33 -18.26 -7.76
CA VAL A 196 -6.78 -18.08 -9.11
C VAL A 196 -7.09 -16.69 -9.64
N VAL A 197 -8.32 -16.21 -9.51
CA VAL A 197 -8.71 -14.86 -9.93
C VAL A 197 -7.92 -13.81 -9.15
N THR A 198 -7.80 -13.95 -7.83
CA THR A 198 -6.98 -13.05 -7.00
C THR A 198 -5.51 -13.06 -7.43
N ALA A 199 -4.93 -14.23 -7.70
CA ALA A 199 -3.55 -14.35 -8.18
C ALA A 199 -3.37 -13.63 -9.53
N ILE A 200 -4.31 -13.80 -10.47
CA ILE A 200 -4.28 -13.09 -11.75
C ILE A 200 -4.26 -11.57 -11.52
N PHE A 201 -5.18 -11.03 -10.71
CA PHE A 201 -5.22 -9.59 -10.45
C PHE A 201 -3.96 -9.05 -9.76
N LEU A 202 -3.38 -9.81 -8.82
CA LEU A 202 -2.18 -9.39 -8.09
C LEU A 202 -0.90 -9.45 -8.95
N PHE A 203 -0.74 -10.47 -9.79
CA PHE A 203 0.50 -10.70 -10.53
C PHE A 203 0.49 -10.12 -11.94
N SER A 204 -0.68 -9.91 -12.56
CA SER A 204 -0.77 -9.39 -13.94
C SER A 204 -0.03 -8.06 -14.14
N PRO A 205 -0.21 -7.02 -13.28
CA PRO A 205 0.51 -5.76 -13.48
C PRO A 205 2.03 -5.92 -13.41
N LYS A 206 2.50 -6.83 -12.55
CA LYS A 206 3.93 -7.14 -12.41
C LYS A 206 4.48 -7.83 -13.66
N ILE A 207 3.78 -8.84 -14.17
CA ILE A 207 4.16 -9.56 -15.38
C ILE A 207 4.16 -8.61 -16.59
N LEU A 208 3.10 -7.82 -16.76
CA LEU A 208 2.98 -6.84 -17.84
C LEU A 208 4.10 -5.79 -17.80
N SER A 209 4.49 -5.35 -16.60
CA SER A 209 5.61 -4.41 -16.43
C SER A 209 6.95 -5.01 -16.85
N VAL A 210 7.22 -6.27 -16.48
CA VAL A 210 8.42 -7.00 -16.90
C VAL A 210 8.45 -7.18 -18.42
N VAL A 211 7.32 -7.57 -19.03
CA VAL A 211 7.20 -7.71 -20.48
C VAL A 211 7.44 -6.37 -21.16
N LEU A 212 6.75 -5.31 -20.75
CA LEU A 212 6.85 -3.98 -21.36
C LEU A 212 8.30 -3.45 -21.32
N ILE A 213 8.96 -3.52 -20.16
CA ILE A 213 10.35 -3.08 -20.02
C ILE A 213 11.29 -4.01 -20.81
N GLY A 214 11.05 -5.32 -20.76
CA GLY A 214 11.85 -6.35 -21.42
C GLY A 214 11.77 -6.33 -22.94
N SER A 215 10.67 -5.85 -23.54
CA SER A 215 10.49 -5.74 -24.99
C SER A 215 11.47 -4.75 -25.65
N SER A 216 12.14 -3.89 -24.89
CA SER A 216 13.17 -2.99 -25.40
C SER A 216 14.50 -3.22 -24.67
N LYS A 217 15.55 -3.58 -25.42
CA LYS A 217 16.90 -3.73 -24.89
C LYS A 217 17.39 -2.46 -24.18
N GLU A 218 17.03 -1.29 -24.71
CA GLU A 218 17.40 0.00 -24.13
C GLU A 218 16.71 0.21 -22.77
N ARG A 219 15.39 -0.03 -22.68
CA ARG A 219 14.65 0.06 -21.41
C ARG A 219 15.17 -0.94 -20.40
N ALA A 220 15.33 -2.21 -20.80
CA ALA A 220 15.83 -3.26 -19.92
C ALA A 220 17.24 -2.96 -19.38
N LYS A 221 18.13 -2.37 -20.19
CA LYS A 221 19.49 -1.98 -19.75
C LYS A 221 19.46 -0.99 -18.58
N LYS A 222 18.48 -0.08 -18.53
CA LYS A 222 18.29 0.88 -17.41
C LYS A 222 17.95 0.18 -16.07
N PHE A 223 17.50 -1.07 -16.10
CA PHE A 223 17.22 -1.92 -14.93
C PHE A 223 18.25 -3.05 -14.75
N GLY A 224 19.37 -3.02 -15.48
CA GLY A 224 20.40 -4.07 -15.43
C GLY A 224 20.15 -5.29 -16.33
N GLY A 225 19.18 -5.21 -17.24
CA GLY A 225 18.81 -6.28 -18.18
C GLY A 225 17.59 -7.09 -17.73
N VAL A 226 17.02 -7.87 -18.67
CA VAL A 226 15.77 -8.62 -18.45
C VAL A 226 15.87 -9.63 -17.31
N MET A 227 17.01 -10.34 -17.20
CA MET A 227 17.20 -11.32 -16.14
C MET A 227 17.24 -10.67 -14.75
N ARG A 228 18.01 -9.60 -14.58
CA ARG A 228 18.11 -8.89 -13.30
C ARG A 228 16.81 -8.19 -12.92
N LEU A 229 16.08 -7.66 -13.91
CA LEU A 229 14.73 -7.13 -13.72
C LEU A 229 13.79 -8.23 -13.20
N THR A 230 13.76 -9.39 -13.84
CA THR A 230 12.88 -10.51 -13.45
C THR A 230 13.20 -11.00 -12.04
N VAL A 231 14.48 -11.21 -11.73
CA VAL A 231 14.93 -11.60 -10.37
C VAL A 231 14.56 -10.52 -9.35
N SER A 232 14.70 -9.24 -9.71
CA SER A 232 14.30 -8.13 -8.83
C SER A 232 12.79 -8.14 -8.56
N VAL A 233 11.94 -8.42 -9.55
CA VAL A 233 10.49 -8.53 -9.37
C VAL A 233 10.11 -9.72 -8.47
N ILE A 234 10.82 -10.85 -8.58
CA ILE A 234 10.62 -12.02 -7.70
C ILE A 234 10.95 -11.66 -6.25
N PHE A 235 12.15 -11.13 -5.99
CA PHE A 235 12.54 -10.75 -4.63
C PHE A 235 11.68 -9.62 -4.08
N GLU A 236 11.31 -8.64 -4.91
CA GLU A 236 10.40 -7.58 -4.51
C GLU A 236 9.04 -8.15 -4.11
N THR A 237 8.52 -9.12 -4.86
CA THR A 237 7.27 -9.80 -4.52
C THR A 237 7.38 -10.54 -3.20
N ILE A 238 8.44 -11.33 -2.97
CA ILE A 238 8.65 -12.05 -1.71
C ILE A 238 8.70 -11.07 -0.54
N PHE A 239 9.50 -9.99 -0.67
CA PHE A 239 9.66 -8.99 0.38
C PHE A 239 8.39 -8.19 0.64
N SER A 240 7.67 -7.78 -0.41
CA SER A 240 6.38 -7.10 -0.29
C SER A 240 5.32 -8.00 0.35
N THR A 241 5.31 -9.31 0.03
CA THR A 241 4.43 -10.30 0.69
C THR A 241 4.77 -10.47 2.16
N ILE A 242 6.04 -10.50 2.55
CA ILE A 242 6.46 -10.54 3.96
C ILE A 242 6.00 -9.27 4.72
N LEU A 243 6.06 -8.10 4.08
CA LEU A 243 5.65 -6.83 4.70
C LEU A 243 4.13 -6.62 4.73
N ALA A 244 3.37 -7.31 3.87
CA ALA A 244 1.93 -7.10 3.72
C ALA A 244 1.13 -7.34 5.02
N PRO A 245 1.35 -8.41 5.81
CA PRO A 245 0.67 -8.60 7.09
C PRO A 245 0.91 -7.46 8.08
N LEU A 246 2.14 -6.94 8.15
CA LEU A 246 2.45 -5.82 9.02
C LEU A 246 1.61 -4.59 8.62
N ARG A 247 1.64 -4.23 7.33
CA ARG A 247 0.84 -3.11 6.80
C ARG A 247 -0.66 -3.33 7.04
N MET A 248 -1.16 -4.55 6.82
CA MET A 248 -2.56 -4.91 7.04
C MET A 248 -3.02 -4.55 8.45
N VAL A 249 -2.27 -4.97 9.48
CA VAL A 249 -2.63 -4.72 10.88
C VAL A 249 -2.62 -3.23 11.20
N PHE A 250 -1.60 -2.49 10.77
CA PHE A 250 -1.54 -1.04 11.02
C PHE A 250 -2.63 -0.27 10.26
N HIS A 251 -2.88 -0.57 8.99
CA HIS A 251 -3.95 0.06 8.21
C HIS A 251 -5.32 -0.23 8.84
N SER A 252 -5.57 -1.48 9.24
CA SER A 252 -6.80 -1.86 9.95
C SER A 252 -6.97 -1.06 11.24
N TRP A 253 -5.88 -0.93 12.01
CA TRP A 253 -5.86 -0.13 13.24
C TRP A 253 -6.13 1.35 12.98
N TYR A 254 -5.55 1.93 11.92
CA TYR A 254 -5.79 3.33 11.55
C TYR A 254 -7.23 3.57 11.11
N CYS A 255 -7.84 2.66 10.35
CA CYS A 255 -9.26 2.73 10.02
C CYS A 255 -10.12 2.75 11.30
N ILE A 256 -9.88 1.82 12.23
CA ILE A 256 -10.64 1.74 13.50
C ILE A 256 -10.45 3.00 14.35
N LEU A 257 -9.22 3.49 14.49
CA LEU A 257 -8.93 4.71 15.25
C LEU A 257 -9.61 5.95 14.66
N ASN A 258 -9.58 6.10 13.34
CA ASN A 258 -10.23 7.22 12.67
C ASN A 258 -11.76 7.16 12.82
N LEU A 259 -12.35 5.98 12.61
CA LEU A 259 -13.81 5.80 12.75
C LEU A 259 -14.30 5.99 14.20
N THR A 260 -13.46 5.72 15.20
CA THR A 260 -13.78 5.96 16.62
C THR A 260 -13.45 7.39 17.10
N GLY A 261 -13.05 8.29 16.20
CA GLY A 261 -12.86 9.72 16.50
C GLY A 261 -11.64 10.04 17.36
N ARG A 262 -10.70 9.11 17.55
CA ARG A 262 -9.49 9.35 18.34
C ARG A 262 -8.55 10.29 17.59
N LYS A 263 -8.26 11.46 18.18
CA LYS A 263 -7.33 12.45 17.60
C LYS A 263 -5.94 11.85 17.44
N LEU A 264 -5.44 11.87 16.21
CA LEU A 264 -4.09 11.43 15.89
C LEU A 264 -3.15 12.61 16.15
N THR A 265 -2.22 12.45 17.09
CA THR A 265 -1.18 13.45 17.37
C THR A 265 -0.14 13.47 16.24
N TRP A 266 0.25 14.68 15.86
CA TRP A 266 1.19 14.97 14.78
C TRP A 266 2.63 14.82 15.27
N GLY A 267 3.47 14.10 14.51
CA GLY A 267 4.92 14.05 14.69
C GLY A 267 5.64 14.59 13.46
N SER A 268 6.85 15.12 13.63
CA SER A 268 7.69 15.56 12.51
C SER A 268 8.19 14.36 11.69
N GLN A 269 8.15 14.49 10.36
CA GLN A 269 8.62 13.44 9.45
C GLN A 269 10.15 13.48 9.36
N ALA A 270 10.81 12.34 9.60
CA ALA A 270 12.25 12.25 9.38
C ALA A 270 12.54 12.12 7.88
N ARG A 271 13.20 13.12 7.29
CA ARG A 271 13.58 13.11 5.85
C ARG A 271 14.91 12.39 5.59
N LEU A 272 15.78 12.32 6.59
CA LEU A 272 17.11 11.70 6.46
C LEU A 272 17.08 10.21 6.80
N HIS A 273 18.05 9.46 6.27
CA HIS A 273 18.20 8.01 6.43
C HIS A 273 18.26 7.59 7.91
N LYS A 274 17.11 7.31 8.50
CA LYS A 274 17.00 6.86 9.88
C LYS A 274 16.77 5.34 9.92
N LYS A 275 17.74 4.62 10.50
CA LYS A 275 17.55 3.21 10.86
C LYS A 275 16.51 3.11 11.97
N THR A 276 15.67 2.10 11.91
CA THR A 276 14.73 1.84 13.00
C THR A 276 15.49 1.27 14.19
N SER A 277 15.43 1.97 15.33
CA SER A 277 16.03 1.48 16.57
C SER A 277 15.22 0.33 17.15
N PHE A 278 15.85 -0.52 17.98
CA PHE A 278 15.16 -1.63 18.64
C PHE A 278 13.97 -1.14 19.49
N ASN A 279 14.14 -0.05 20.23
CA ASN A 279 13.07 0.50 21.08
C ASN A 279 11.89 1.02 20.25
N GLU A 280 12.14 1.66 19.10
CA GLU A 280 11.08 2.09 18.17
C GLU A 280 10.34 0.87 17.58
N ALA A 281 11.07 -0.13 17.11
CA ALA A 281 10.48 -1.36 16.57
C ALA A 281 9.68 -2.13 17.63
N PHE A 282 10.21 -2.23 18.85
CA PHE A 282 9.55 -2.88 19.98
C PHE A 282 8.23 -2.18 20.32
N ARG A 283 8.25 -0.86 20.53
CA ARG A 283 7.04 -0.08 20.83
C ARG A 283 5.96 -0.20 19.75
N ALA A 284 6.38 -0.27 18.48
CA ALA A 284 5.44 -0.38 17.36
C ALA A 284 4.85 -1.80 17.21
N HIS A 285 5.67 -2.84 17.35
CA HIS A 285 5.29 -4.20 16.93
C HIS A 285 5.05 -5.18 18.08
N PHE A 286 5.45 -4.88 19.32
CA PHE A 286 5.39 -5.83 20.44
C PHE A 286 3.99 -6.41 20.67
N LEU A 287 2.98 -5.54 20.81
CA LEU A 287 1.60 -5.98 21.04
C LEU A 287 1.11 -6.89 19.90
N TRP A 288 1.37 -6.49 18.65
CA TRP A 288 0.96 -7.25 17.48
C TRP A 288 1.70 -8.59 17.35
N SER A 289 2.96 -8.65 17.78
CA SER A 289 3.76 -9.88 17.78
C SER A 289 3.20 -10.89 18.78
N ILE A 290 2.81 -10.43 19.98
CA ILE A 290 2.15 -11.28 20.99
C ILE A 290 0.78 -11.74 20.51
N LEU A 291 -0.04 -10.83 19.99
CA LEU A 291 -1.36 -11.18 19.47
C LEU A 291 -1.27 -12.19 18.33
N ALA A 292 -0.29 -12.04 17.43
CA ALA A 292 -0.05 -12.99 16.35
C ALA A 292 0.45 -14.36 16.87
N LEU A 293 1.27 -14.38 17.92
CA LEU A 293 1.71 -15.62 18.56
C LEU A 293 0.51 -16.37 19.17
N VAL A 294 -0.33 -15.68 19.94
CA VAL A 294 -1.55 -16.25 20.53
C VAL A 294 -2.49 -16.73 19.43
N TRP A 295 -2.68 -15.94 18.37
CA TRP A 295 -3.51 -16.31 17.23
C TRP A 295 -2.99 -17.57 16.51
N GLY A 296 -1.67 -17.68 16.34
CA GLY A 296 -1.03 -18.88 15.79
C GLY A 296 -1.24 -20.12 16.65
N ILE A 297 -1.14 -19.99 17.98
CA ILE A 297 -1.40 -21.09 18.93
C ILE A 297 -2.86 -21.55 18.84
N ILE A 298 -3.81 -20.61 18.81
CA ILE A 298 -5.23 -20.92 18.65
C ILE A 298 -5.47 -21.66 17.33
N ALA A 299 -4.92 -21.17 16.23
CA ALA A 299 -5.06 -21.81 14.92
C ALA A 299 -4.48 -23.24 14.92
N TYR A 300 -3.32 -23.44 15.56
CA TYR A 300 -2.70 -24.77 15.69
C TYR A 300 -3.58 -25.76 16.48
N ALA A 301 -4.17 -25.30 17.58
CA ALA A 301 -5.03 -26.12 18.43
C ALA A 301 -6.32 -26.53 17.72
N VAL A 302 -6.89 -25.63 16.91
CA VAL A 302 -8.20 -25.80 16.28
C VAL A 302 -8.11 -26.56 14.95
N SER A 303 -7.16 -26.22 14.08
CA SER A 303 -7.00 -26.86 12.77
C SER A 303 -5.58 -26.69 12.22
N LYS A 304 -4.86 -27.81 12.05
CA LYS A 304 -3.53 -27.83 11.45
C LYS A 304 -3.51 -27.24 10.02
N SER A 305 -4.58 -27.45 9.25
CA SER A 305 -4.71 -26.87 7.92
C SER A 305 -4.77 -25.33 8.00
N LEU A 306 -5.63 -24.80 8.87
CA LEU A 306 -5.71 -23.35 9.11
C LEU A 306 -4.38 -22.79 9.60
N PHE A 307 -3.71 -23.48 10.52
CA PHE A 307 -2.41 -23.06 11.04
C PHE A 307 -1.38 -22.84 9.93
N TRP A 308 -1.20 -23.80 9.01
CA TRP A 308 -0.21 -23.65 7.94
C TRP A 308 -0.55 -22.50 6.98
N TRP A 309 -1.82 -22.34 6.62
CA TRP A 309 -2.26 -21.19 5.82
C TRP A 309 -2.07 -19.86 6.54
N LEU A 310 -2.46 -19.79 7.80
CA LEU A 310 -2.35 -18.59 8.62
C LEU A 310 -0.89 -18.27 8.97
N SER A 311 -0.01 -19.28 9.01
CA SER A 311 1.42 -19.11 9.35
C SER A 311 2.14 -18.12 8.43
N MET A 312 1.76 -18.06 7.15
CA MET A 312 2.28 -17.06 6.20
C MET A 312 1.92 -15.62 6.58
N ILE A 313 0.88 -15.42 7.38
CA ILE A 313 0.42 -14.10 7.85
C ILE A 313 0.91 -13.82 9.27
N VAL A 314 0.73 -14.76 10.21
CA VAL A 314 1.15 -14.57 11.61
C VAL A 314 2.66 -14.63 11.76
N GLY A 315 3.37 -15.37 10.91
CA GLY A 315 4.84 -15.46 10.93
C GLY A 315 5.49 -14.07 10.81
N PRO A 316 5.22 -13.30 9.74
CA PRO A 316 5.73 -11.94 9.64
C PRO A 316 5.29 -11.00 10.77
N LEU A 317 4.10 -11.20 11.35
CA LEU A 317 3.65 -10.40 12.49
C LEU A 317 4.42 -10.72 13.77
N ILE A 318 4.68 -12.00 14.06
CA ILE A 318 5.51 -12.46 15.19
C ILE A 318 6.93 -11.89 15.04
N PHE A 319 7.48 -11.92 13.83
CA PHE A 319 8.80 -11.35 13.53
C PHE A 319 8.76 -9.85 13.19
N GLY A 320 7.70 -9.13 13.56
CA GLY A 320 7.52 -7.73 13.17
C GLY A 320 8.67 -6.82 13.62
N ILE A 321 9.18 -7.05 14.84
CA ILE A 321 10.31 -6.29 15.41
C ILE A 321 11.59 -6.46 14.56
N PRO A 322 12.15 -7.68 14.40
CA PRO A 322 13.37 -7.86 13.61
C PRO A 322 13.16 -7.51 12.13
N LEU A 323 11.99 -7.78 11.54
CA LEU A 323 11.71 -7.42 10.15
C LEU A 323 11.78 -5.91 9.94
N SER A 324 11.12 -5.12 10.79
CA SER A 324 11.14 -3.64 10.71
C SER A 324 12.58 -3.09 10.79
N MET A 325 13.41 -3.68 11.65
CA MET A 325 14.83 -3.31 11.77
C MET A 325 15.65 -3.70 10.53
N VAL A 326 15.58 -4.97 10.11
CA VAL A 326 16.34 -5.52 8.99
C VAL A 326 16.04 -4.75 7.70
N PHE A 327 14.76 -4.50 7.42
CA PHE A 327 14.33 -3.76 6.23
C PHE A 327 14.75 -2.29 6.25
N SER A 328 14.99 -1.70 7.43
CA SER A 328 15.52 -0.34 7.55
C SER A 328 17.01 -0.22 7.25
N TYR A 329 17.76 -1.33 7.13
CA TYR A 329 19.22 -1.28 7.02
C TYR A 329 19.73 -0.87 5.64
N PRO A 330 20.54 0.21 5.55
CA PRO A 330 21.19 0.62 4.30
C PRO A 330 22.18 -0.41 3.74
N ARG A 331 22.79 -1.23 4.62
CA ARG A 331 23.77 -2.25 4.20
C ARG A 331 23.13 -3.30 3.30
N LEU A 332 21.90 -3.74 3.61
CA LEU A 332 21.18 -4.71 2.80
C LEU A 332 20.75 -4.10 1.46
N GLY A 333 20.22 -2.88 1.46
CA GLY A 333 19.90 -2.18 0.22
C GLY A 333 21.13 -2.01 -0.69
N LYS A 334 22.29 -1.62 -0.13
CA LYS A 334 23.56 -1.56 -0.86
C LYS A 334 24.04 -2.93 -1.34
N PHE A 335 23.83 -3.99 -0.57
CA PHE A 335 24.19 -5.36 -0.96
C PHE A 335 23.41 -5.81 -2.21
N PHE A 336 22.08 -5.68 -2.21
CA PHE A 336 21.27 -6.01 -3.40
C PHE A 336 21.65 -5.16 -4.61
N ARG A 337 21.95 -3.87 -4.41
CA ARG A 337 22.46 -3.01 -5.48
C ARG A 337 23.79 -3.52 -6.05
N LYS A 338 24.72 -3.98 -5.20
CA LYS A 338 26.00 -4.57 -5.65
C LYS A 338 25.80 -5.85 -6.46
N LEU A 339 24.77 -6.64 -6.15
CA LEU A 339 24.36 -7.79 -6.95
C LEU A 339 23.67 -7.40 -8.28
N GLY A 340 23.47 -6.10 -8.53
CA GLY A 340 22.77 -5.58 -9.70
C GLY A 340 21.25 -5.72 -9.62
N LEU A 341 20.70 -5.90 -8.42
CA LEU A 341 19.25 -6.02 -8.18
C LEU A 341 18.65 -4.68 -7.71
N PHE A 342 17.35 -4.50 -7.96
CA PHE A 342 16.60 -3.27 -7.67
C PHE A 342 17.24 -2.02 -8.27
N LEU A 343 17.82 -2.14 -9.48
CA LEU A 343 18.35 -1.01 -10.23
C LEU A 343 17.22 -0.23 -10.88
N VAL A 344 17.36 1.08 -10.94
CA VAL A 344 16.38 1.99 -11.56
C VAL A 344 17.05 2.94 -12.53
N PRO A 345 16.31 3.52 -13.50
CA PRO A 345 16.87 4.41 -14.51
C PRO A 345 17.70 5.57 -13.95
N PRO A 346 17.27 6.32 -12.91
CA PRO A 346 18.06 7.42 -12.36
C PRO A 346 19.43 6.99 -11.78
N GLU A 347 19.61 5.71 -11.44
CA GLU A 347 20.89 5.20 -10.93
C GLU A 347 21.85 4.75 -12.04
N GLN A 348 21.32 4.34 -13.19
CA GLN A 348 22.11 3.86 -14.34
C GLN A 348 22.39 4.96 -15.35
N ALA A 349 21.43 5.85 -15.57
CA ALA A 349 21.52 6.98 -16.49
C ALA A 349 20.95 8.24 -15.81
N PRO A 350 21.65 8.81 -14.82
CA PRO A 350 21.18 9.98 -14.09
C PRO A 350 21.05 11.18 -15.04
N SER A 351 19.93 11.89 -14.94
CA SER A 351 19.71 13.12 -15.70
C SER A 351 20.63 14.25 -15.23
N LYS A 352 20.69 15.34 -16.00
CA LYS A 352 21.49 16.52 -15.64
C LYS A 352 21.11 17.07 -14.27
N VAL A 353 19.81 17.08 -13.95
CA VAL A 353 19.28 17.56 -12.66
C VAL A 353 19.77 16.69 -11.51
N VAL A 354 19.69 15.35 -11.66
CA VAL A 354 20.15 14.41 -10.64
C VAL A 354 21.66 14.51 -10.43
N LYS A 355 22.45 14.60 -11.52
CA LYS A 355 23.91 14.79 -11.43
C LYS A 355 24.26 16.09 -10.70
N ARG A 356 23.56 17.19 -11.01
CA ARG A 356 23.77 18.48 -10.35
C ARG A 356 23.42 18.40 -8.87
N TYR A 357 22.28 17.82 -8.52
CA TYR A 357 21.86 17.61 -7.14
C TYR A 357 22.91 16.81 -6.34
N GLN A 358 23.37 15.68 -6.88
CA GLN A 358 24.41 14.85 -6.24
C GLN A 358 25.73 15.63 -6.07
N SER A 359 26.12 16.43 -7.07
CA SER A 359 27.35 17.24 -6.98
C SER A 359 27.30 18.35 -5.93
N LEU A 360 26.10 18.83 -5.60
CA LEU A 360 25.90 19.83 -4.54
C LEU A 360 25.93 19.16 -3.18
N LEU A 361 25.26 18.01 -3.03
CA LEU A 361 25.30 17.24 -1.79
C LEU A 361 26.68 16.69 -1.43
N SER A 362 27.57 16.47 -2.40
CA SER A 362 28.92 15.96 -2.15
C SER A 362 29.93 17.05 -1.79
N LYS A 363 29.54 18.33 -1.86
CA LYS A 363 30.39 19.48 -1.53
C LYS A 363 30.22 19.94 -0.08
N ASP A 364 29.15 19.50 0.57
CA ASP A 364 28.93 19.56 2.01
C ASP A 364 29.39 18.22 2.64
#